data_AF-A0AB34IA22-F1
#
_entry.id   AF-A0AB34IA22-F1
#
_cell.length_a   1.000
_cell.length_b   1.000
_cell.length_c   1.000
_cell.angle_alpha   90.00
_cell.angle_beta   90.00
_cell.angle_gamma   90.00
#
_symmetry.space_group_name_H-M   'P 1'
#
loop_
_entity.id
_entity.type
_entity.pdbx_description
1 polymer ?
#
loop_
_entity_poly.entity_id
_entity_poly.type
_entity_poly.pdbx_seq_one_letter_code
_entity_poly.pdbx_strand_id
1 'polypeptide(L)'
;MAAALKLSAAEALLNASLVLRGAEHAAWDEPRLACVLATLRARLPLRLAVLGGSVSAGSVFAVRSGHAARWLYHAKLARALGALFPPAAPNASHRVHNGALPATGPAWFEHCLGAQLPAAPPHLLLLEFGVNTDGHPAAFERMLRALVARRAAAGGPALLAVNLHAWGKAHPRTGKRMARVCFRVEEGGARRAANAMSAEELASPAQRRVQTWNDSFNFGDEDAIARLCQHYNVPLVSMRGALFRAVVDDAAAHTRLGSFMSDCKHPNSQGHTYIAQLILGRILASRGGEEACRAVGAKLPPPLYPDGMPLASSHCARGEQLSRYVLSSRGFEMTDEGRGKHGLVARQPGSQLTLRLSAAPLPPLPPLPAAAAASRGGGGGLRACADATAAEAAAAVAAAAREARGGGAAALRRWRRRFSCAEEQAACAAPLVQRLCRATCGVCSAAAAGGGRGLGLWLAYLHSYQSMGRVGVACGGACACGGQVDAHNRWSQTSVTAVHLVRVMQLAPTNETGRSDDCRLTLEVLQGTSSGGHKFKLLGLLFAQLSDEKWQPPGTHVDPRLMFDLKTEEG
;
A
#
# COMPACT_ATOMS: atom_id res chain seq x y z
N MET A 1 26.71 6.28 19.44
CA MET A 1 26.07 6.02 18.13
C MET A 1 27.10 5.84 17.01
N ALA A 2 28.08 6.74 16.87
CA ALA A 2 29.16 6.65 15.86
C ALA A 2 29.89 5.30 15.82
N ALA A 3 30.45 4.88 16.97
CA ALA A 3 31.18 3.63 17.09
C ALA A 3 30.31 2.40 16.75
N ALA A 4 29.02 2.45 17.08
CA ALA A 4 28.09 1.36 16.85
C ALA A 4 27.79 1.13 15.37
N LEU A 5 27.59 2.21 14.62
CA LEU A 5 27.22 2.12 13.20
C LEU A 5 28.39 1.67 12.30
N LYS A 6 29.62 1.56 12.84
CA LYS A 6 30.85 1.28 12.08
C LYS A 6 30.91 2.12 10.81
N LEU A 7 30.67 3.42 10.98
CA LEU A 7 30.67 4.37 9.89
C LEU A 7 32.04 4.36 9.21
N SER A 8 32.05 4.44 7.89
CA SER A 8 33.28 4.84 7.21
C SER A 8 33.66 6.25 7.66
N ALA A 9 34.94 6.62 7.61
CA ALA A 9 35.39 7.98 7.95
C ALA A 9 34.66 9.09 7.16
N ALA A 10 34.04 8.74 6.03
CA ALA A 10 33.27 9.64 5.18
C ALA A 10 31.77 9.77 5.55
N GLU A 11 31.23 8.90 6.40
CA GLU A 11 29.79 8.95 6.72
C GLU A 11 29.49 9.92 7.88
N ALA A 12 28.67 10.93 7.61
CA ALA A 12 28.24 11.91 8.60
C ALA A 12 27.16 11.35 9.54
N LEU A 13 27.13 11.84 10.77
CA LEU A 13 26.05 11.58 11.72
C LEU A 13 25.06 12.73 11.73
N LEU A 14 23.78 12.40 11.90
CA LEU A 14 22.80 13.37 12.33
C LEU A 14 23.12 13.76 13.77
N ASN A 15 23.07 15.05 14.05
CA ASN A 15 23.12 15.51 15.43
C ASN A 15 21.85 15.07 16.20
N ALA A 16 21.92 15.08 17.53
CA ALA A 16 20.81 14.63 18.38
C ALA A 16 19.51 15.41 18.12
N SER A 17 19.60 16.70 17.81
CA SER A 17 18.44 17.55 17.52
C SER A 17 17.71 17.10 16.24
N LEU A 18 18.44 16.75 15.18
CA LEU A 18 17.89 16.19 13.93
C LEU A 18 17.23 14.82 14.17
N VAL A 19 17.86 13.96 14.98
CA VAL A 19 17.31 12.65 15.33
C VAL A 19 16.01 12.79 16.12
N LEU A 20 15.97 13.69 17.10
CA LEU A 20 14.78 13.97 17.91
C LEU A 20 13.64 14.55 17.06
N ARG A 21 13.93 15.50 16.15
CA ARG A 21 12.93 16.02 15.20
C ARG A 21 12.37 14.95 14.27
N GLY A 22 13.17 13.93 13.96
CA GLY A 22 12.72 12.80 13.16
C GLY A 22 11.71 11.90 13.87
N ALA A 23 11.54 11.97 15.19
CA ALA A 23 10.53 11.20 15.92
C ALA A 23 9.16 11.90 15.88
N GLU A 24 8.52 11.89 14.72
CA GLU A 24 7.27 12.63 14.46
C GLU A 24 6.07 12.11 15.27
N HIS A 25 6.05 10.81 15.60
CA HIS A 25 5.05 10.28 16.54
C HIS A 25 5.69 9.37 17.58
N ALA A 26 5.79 9.90 18.80
CA ALA A 26 6.07 9.13 20.00
C ALA A 26 4.78 8.45 20.49
N ALA A 27 4.33 7.41 19.78
CA ALA A 27 3.11 6.69 20.11
C ALA A 27 3.13 6.11 21.53
N TRP A 28 1.96 5.94 22.16
CA TRP A 28 1.77 5.17 23.39
C TRP A 28 2.10 3.67 23.24
N ASP A 29 2.43 3.17 22.04
CA ASP A 29 3.05 1.84 21.84
C ASP A 29 4.56 1.83 22.13
N GLU A 30 5.04 2.82 22.89
CA GLU A 30 6.31 2.74 23.59
C GLU A 30 6.54 1.41 24.32
N PRO A 31 5.55 0.79 25.01
CA PRO A 31 5.73 -0.49 25.68
C PRO A 31 6.41 -1.55 24.82
N ARG A 32 6.04 -1.70 23.54
CA ARG A 32 6.63 -2.74 22.69
C ARG A 32 7.99 -2.37 22.13
N LEU A 33 8.26 -1.10 21.85
CA LEU A 33 9.62 -0.67 21.56
C LEU A 33 10.53 -0.82 22.78
N ALA A 34 10.02 -0.56 23.98
CA ALA A 34 10.71 -0.81 25.24
C ALA A 34 11.02 -2.31 25.40
N CYS A 35 10.16 -3.21 24.92
CA CYS A 35 10.45 -4.65 24.89
C CYS A 35 11.53 -5.05 23.92
N VAL A 36 11.57 -4.42 22.75
CA VAL A 36 12.69 -4.57 21.82
C VAL A 36 13.98 -4.15 22.52
N LEU A 37 13.97 -3.02 23.23
CA LEU A 37 15.12 -2.53 23.99
C LEU A 37 15.47 -3.44 25.18
N ALA A 38 14.50 -3.97 25.91
CA ALA A 38 14.70 -4.93 27.00
C ALA A 38 15.32 -6.23 26.49
N THR A 39 14.82 -6.75 25.36
CA THR A 39 15.40 -7.92 24.66
C THR A 39 16.88 -7.69 24.32
N LEU A 40 17.20 -6.50 23.82
CA LEU A 40 18.57 -6.11 23.50
C LEU A 40 19.45 -6.00 24.76
N ARG A 41 18.96 -5.38 25.83
CA ARG A 41 19.66 -5.26 27.13
C ARG A 41 19.90 -6.62 27.78
N ALA A 42 18.95 -7.55 27.64
CA ALA A 42 19.10 -8.95 28.03
C ALA A 42 20.05 -9.74 27.13
N ARG A 43 20.71 -9.09 26.15
CA ARG A 43 21.65 -9.68 25.20
C ARG A 43 21.05 -10.85 24.41
N LEU A 44 19.76 -10.77 24.12
CA LEU A 44 19.07 -11.76 23.30
C LEU A 44 19.11 -11.36 21.81
N PRO A 45 19.18 -12.34 20.89
CA PRO A 45 19.19 -12.05 19.47
C PRO A 45 17.86 -11.46 18.99
N LEU A 46 17.90 -10.21 18.53
CA LEU A 46 16.77 -9.57 17.85
C LEU A 46 16.46 -10.17 16.46
N ARG A 47 15.18 -10.39 16.16
CA ARG A 47 14.65 -10.66 14.81
C ARG A 47 14.01 -9.38 14.27
N LEU A 48 14.61 -8.79 13.26
CA LEU A 48 14.13 -7.61 12.56
C LEU A 48 13.48 -8.04 11.25
N ALA A 49 12.32 -7.48 10.91
CA ALA A 49 11.74 -7.59 9.59
C ALA A 49 11.42 -6.19 9.03
N VAL A 50 11.41 -6.09 7.71
CA VAL A 50 11.04 -4.87 6.99
C VAL A 50 10.03 -5.18 5.91
N LEU A 51 8.95 -4.42 5.87
CA LEU A 51 8.04 -4.33 4.74
C LEU A 51 8.15 -2.93 4.16
N GLY A 52 8.29 -2.84 2.85
CA GLY A 52 8.36 -1.54 2.19
C GLY A 52 8.60 -1.64 0.70
N GLY A 53 8.89 -0.48 0.11
CA GLY A 53 9.05 -0.33 -1.32
C GLY A 53 10.50 -0.45 -1.81
N SER A 54 10.84 0.36 -2.82
CA SER A 54 12.13 0.31 -3.52
C SER A 54 13.32 0.69 -2.66
N VAL A 55 13.14 1.57 -1.68
CA VAL A 55 14.21 1.97 -0.76
C VAL A 55 14.57 0.81 0.15
N SER A 56 13.58 0.22 0.82
CA SER A 56 13.75 -0.95 1.69
C SER A 56 14.27 -2.17 0.94
N ALA A 57 13.83 -2.38 -0.31
CA ALA A 57 14.33 -3.44 -1.19
C ALA A 57 15.77 -3.21 -1.68
N GLY A 58 16.29 -1.99 -1.58
CA GLY A 58 17.67 -1.67 -1.96
C GLY A 58 17.86 -1.36 -3.45
N SER A 59 16.92 -0.68 -4.08
CA SER A 59 16.94 -0.42 -5.53
C SER A 59 18.16 0.39 -6.02
N VAL A 60 18.82 1.15 -5.15
CA VAL A 60 20.03 1.94 -5.45
C VAL A 60 21.27 1.09 -5.57
N PHE A 61 21.40 0.01 -4.78
CA PHE A 61 22.63 -0.78 -4.74
C PHE A 61 22.55 -2.04 -5.60
N ALA A 62 21.58 -2.12 -6.52
CA ALA A 62 21.32 -3.28 -7.36
C ALA A 62 21.35 -4.60 -6.57
N VAL A 63 20.79 -4.61 -5.34
CA VAL A 63 20.99 -5.69 -4.37
C VAL A 63 20.25 -6.97 -4.81
N ARG A 64 20.87 -7.75 -5.70
CA ARG A 64 20.66 -9.19 -5.79
C ARG A 64 21.65 -9.79 -4.80
N SER A 65 21.22 -10.06 -3.55
CA SER A 65 21.92 -10.88 -2.54
C SER A 65 23.46 -10.75 -2.51
N GLY A 66 24.03 -10.02 -1.53
CA GLY A 66 25.49 -9.95 -1.37
C GLY A 66 25.97 -8.80 -0.50
N HIS A 67 27.25 -8.43 -0.63
CA HIS A 67 27.88 -7.36 0.16
C HIS A 67 27.14 -6.02 0.08
N ALA A 68 26.42 -5.74 -1.00
CA ALA A 68 25.65 -4.52 -1.16
C ALA A 68 24.47 -4.39 -0.17
N ALA A 69 23.87 -5.50 0.27
CA ALA A 69 22.78 -5.51 1.25
C ALA A 69 23.20 -4.89 2.59
N ARG A 70 24.50 -4.89 2.90
CA ARG A 70 25.06 -4.29 4.11
C ARG A 70 24.86 -2.78 4.16
N TRP A 71 24.60 -2.12 3.04
CA TRP A 71 24.41 -0.66 2.99
C TRP A 71 22.97 -0.24 3.24
N LEU A 72 22.01 -1.17 3.28
CA LEU A 72 20.62 -0.88 3.58
C LEU A 72 20.45 -0.42 5.03
N TYR A 73 19.48 0.47 5.25
CA TYR A 73 19.26 1.09 6.56
C TYR A 73 18.95 0.06 7.65
N HIS A 74 18.22 -1.01 7.31
CA HIS A 74 17.89 -2.09 8.26
C HIS A 74 19.08 -3.01 8.57
N ALA A 75 19.98 -3.22 7.61
CA ALA A 75 21.24 -3.92 7.84
C ALA A 75 22.22 -3.06 8.67
N LYS A 76 22.30 -1.74 8.39
CA LYS A 76 23.04 -0.76 9.20
C LYS A 76 22.51 -0.71 10.64
N LEU A 77 21.19 -0.71 10.82
CA LEU A 77 20.54 -0.79 12.12
C LEU A 77 20.93 -2.06 12.86
N ALA A 78 20.79 -3.24 12.24
CA ALA A 78 21.13 -4.51 12.87
C ALA A 78 22.61 -4.59 13.30
N ARG A 79 23.53 -4.05 12.49
CA ARG A 79 24.95 -3.91 12.89
C ARG A 79 25.13 -2.99 14.09
N ALA A 80 24.47 -1.83 14.10
CA ALA A 80 24.55 -0.89 15.22
C ALA A 80 24.01 -1.49 16.51
N LEU A 81 22.89 -2.22 16.43
CA LEU A 81 22.35 -2.95 17.55
C LEU A 81 23.31 -4.03 18.04
N GLY A 82 23.95 -4.78 17.15
CA GLY A 82 24.90 -5.83 17.55
C GLY A 82 26.19 -5.28 18.18
N ALA A 83 26.58 -4.06 17.81
CA ALA A 83 27.70 -3.37 18.43
C ALA A 83 27.35 -2.80 19.82
N LEU A 84 26.13 -2.30 20.02
CA LEU A 84 25.67 -1.76 21.31
C LEU A 84 25.22 -2.84 22.29
N PHE A 85 24.64 -3.92 21.76
CA PHE A 85 23.96 -4.99 22.49
C PHE A 85 24.36 -6.36 21.92
N PRO A 86 25.65 -6.75 22.01
CA PRO A 86 26.12 -8.01 21.45
C PRO A 86 25.38 -9.18 22.11
N PRO A 87 24.77 -10.11 21.34
CA PRO A 87 24.12 -11.27 21.91
C PRO A 87 25.04 -12.08 22.84
N ALA A 88 24.47 -12.71 23.87
CA ALA A 88 25.26 -13.46 24.86
C ALA A 88 25.90 -14.73 24.27
N ALA A 89 25.19 -15.42 23.37
CA ALA A 89 25.73 -16.59 22.71
C ALA A 89 26.75 -16.17 21.63
N PRO A 90 27.97 -16.75 21.61
CA PRO A 90 29.11 -16.28 20.80
C PRO A 90 28.86 -16.32 19.28
N ASN A 91 27.91 -17.15 18.82
CA ASN A 91 27.53 -17.26 17.40
C ASN A 91 26.14 -16.68 17.11
N ALA A 92 25.48 -16.07 18.09
CA ALA A 92 24.19 -15.44 17.87
C ALA A 92 24.38 -14.04 17.27
N SER A 93 23.62 -13.73 16.23
CA SER A 93 23.53 -12.40 15.64
C SER A 93 22.08 -11.94 15.61
N HIS A 94 21.89 -10.63 15.53
CA HIS A 94 20.59 -10.11 15.10
C HIS A 94 20.32 -10.58 13.67
N ARG A 95 19.08 -11.00 13.41
CA ARG A 95 18.64 -11.50 12.11
C ARG A 95 17.77 -10.46 11.44
N VAL A 96 17.95 -10.27 10.13
CA VAL A 96 17.17 -9.32 9.34
C VAL A 96 16.46 -10.06 8.23
N HIS A 97 15.14 -9.91 8.16
CA HIS A 97 14.29 -10.36 7.07
C HIS A 97 13.86 -9.16 6.23
N ASN A 98 14.28 -9.11 4.97
CA ASN A 98 13.84 -8.06 4.05
C ASN A 98 12.66 -8.58 3.21
N GLY A 99 11.44 -8.26 3.65
CA GLY A 99 10.20 -8.54 2.92
C GLY A 99 9.77 -7.41 1.98
N ALA A 100 10.64 -6.42 1.73
CA ALA A 100 10.33 -5.31 0.85
C ALA A 100 10.32 -5.73 -0.63
N LEU A 101 9.46 -5.10 -1.42
CA LEU A 101 9.35 -5.32 -2.86
C LEU A 101 9.54 -3.99 -3.59
N PRO A 102 10.45 -3.92 -4.57
CA PRO A 102 10.76 -2.64 -5.16
C PRO A 102 9.62 -2.10 -6.00
N ALA A 103 9.34 -0.80 -5.85
CA ALA A 103 8.28 -0.10 -6.57
C ALA A 103 6.88 -0.74 -6.37
N THR A 104 6.59 -1.14 -5.14
CA THR A 104 5.35 -1.82 -4.76
C THR A 104 4.76 -1.13 -3.53
N GLY A 105 3.47 -0.76 -3.64
CA GLY A 105 2.74 -0.06 -2.58
C GLY A 105 1.93 -0.95 -1.65
N PRO A 106 1.28 -0.36 -0.62
CA PRO A 106 0.52 -1.09 0.39
C PRO A 106 -0.68 -1.86 -0.18
N ALA A 107 -1.26 -1.40 -1.30
CA ALA A 107 -2.34 -2.10 -2.01
C ALA A 107 -1.95 -3.49 -2.50
N TRP A 108 -0.66 -3.77 -2.70
CA TRP A 108 -0.18 -5.12 -2.95
C TRP A 108 0.05 -5.88 -1.64
N PHE A 109 0.69 -5.22 -0.66
CA PHE A 109 1.09 -5.86 0.58
C PHE A 109 -0.09 -6.34 1.42
N GLU A 110 -1.23 -5.63 1.44
CA GLU A 110 -2.41 -6.04 2.19
C GLU A 110 -2.94 -7.44 1.82
N HIS A 111 -2.67 -7.89 0.58
CA HIS A 111 -3.01 -9.24 0.13
C HIS A 111 -1.86 -10.24 0.30
N CYS A 112 -0.61 -9.77 0.22
CA CYS A 112 0.57 -10.63 0.21
C CYS A 112 1.34 -10.65 1.54
N LEU A 113 0.79 -10.09 2.63
CA LEU A 113 1.46 -9.97 3.93
C LEU A 113 2.09 -11.28 4.40
N GLY A 114 1.36 -12.40 4.30
CA GLY A 114 1.85 -13.71 4.76
C GLY A 114 3.13 -14.16 4.04
N ALA A 115 3.25 -13.88 2.75
CA ALA A 115 4.41 -14.27 1.95
C ALA A 115 5.60 -13.30 2.08
N GLN A 116 5.41 -12.12 2.69
CA GLN A 116 6.45 -11.11 2.90
C GLN A 116 6.98 -11.09 4.33
N LEU A 117 6.24 -11.67 5.28
CA LEU A 117 6.69 -11.83 6.65
C LEU A 117 7.53 -13.11 6.81
N PRO A 118 8.51 -13.12 7.73
CA PRO A 118 9.23 -14.34 8.05
C PRO A 118 8.29 -15.34 8.74
N ALA A 119 8.56 -16.64 8.58
CA ALA A 119 7.78 -17.71 9.22
C ALA A 119 7.80 -17.56 10.76
N ALA A 120 8.97 -17.21 11.32
CA ALA A 120 9.11 -16.93 12.74
C ALA A 120 8.78 -15.44 13.01
N PRO A 121 7.87 -15.11 13.94
CA PRO A 121 7.46 -13.73 14.19
C PRO A 121 8.66 -12.82 14.51
N PRO A 122 8.80 -11.65 13.86
CA PRO A 122 9.87 -10.72 14.20
C PRO A 122 9.61 -10.07 15.56
N HIS A 123 10.67 -9.61 16.23
CA HIS A 123 10.55 -8.76 17.43
C HIS A 123 10.25 -7.31 17.05
N LEU A 124 10.82 -6.84 15.94
CA LEU A 124 10.61 -5.50 15.38
C LEU A 124 10.26 -5.61 13.90
N LEU A 125 9.16 -4.97 13.48
CA LEU A 125 8.71 -4.87 12.11
C LEU A 125 8.70 -3.40 11.67
N LEU A 126 9.53 -3.08 10.68
CA LEU A 126 9.60 -1.74 10.07
C LEU A 126 8.64 -1.65 8.88
N LEU A 127 7.88 -0.57 8.79
CA LEU A 127 6.91 -0.31 7.71
C LEU A 127 7.31 0.95 6.95
N GLU A 128 7.73 0.81 5.69
CA GLU A 128 8.27 1.90 4.87
C GLU A 128 7.50 2.02 3.54
N PHE A 129 6.52 2.92 3.49
CA PHE A 129 5.66 3.12 2.31
C PHE A 129 5.43 4.61 1.97
N GLY A 130 6.14 5.54 2.62
CA GLY A 130 5.94 6.99 2.41
C GLY A 130 6.05 7.42 0.94
N VAL A 131 6.93 6.77 0.17
CA VAL A 131 7.14 7.05 -1.27
C VAL A 131 6.44 6.05 -2.21
N ASN A 132 5.61 5.15 -1.68
CA ASN A 132 4.94 4.06 -2.42
C ASN A 132 3.45 3.90 -2.06
N THR A 133 2.86 4.82 -1.28
CA THR A 133 1.42 4.78 -0.98
C THR A 133 0.59 5.12 -2.21
N ASP A 134 1.11 5.96 -3.10
CA ASP A 134 0.53 6.34 -4.40
C ASP A 134 -0.92 6.84 -4.27
N GLY A 135 -1.21 7.60 -3.21
CA GLY A 135 -2.55 8.15 -2.95
C GLY A 135 -3.57 7.13 -2.42
N HIS A 136 -3.13 5.95 -1.98
CA HIS A 136 -4.00 4.88 -1.44
C HIS A 136 -3.80 4.63 0.07
N PRO A 137 -4.03 5.64 0.95
CA PRO A 137 -3.80 5.48 2.39
C PRO A 137 -4.73 4.44 3.04
N ALA A 138 -5.91 4.20 2.47
CA ALA A 138 -6.81 3.14 2.94
C ALA A 138 -6.17 1.74 2.82
N ALA A 139 -5.35 1.49 1.79
CA ALA A 139 -4.65 0.22 1.67
C ALA A 139 -3.55 0.06 2.73
N PHE A 140 -2.83 1.15 3.02
CA PHE A 140 -1.88 1.16 4.14
C PHE A 140 -2.59 0.90 5.46
N GLU A 141 -3.77 1.49 5.67
CA GLU A 141 -4.59 1.26 6.86
C GLU A 141 -5.02 -0.21 6.99
N ARG A 142 -5.54 -0.84 5.92
CA ARG A 142 -5.93 -2.26 5.95
C ARG A 142 -4.76 -3.16 6.32
N MET A 143 -3.61 -2.92 5.69
CA MET A 143 -2.36 -3.63 6.01
C MET A 143 -1.96 -3.40 7.47
N LEU A 144 -1.96 -2.16 7.94
CA LEU A 144 -1.58 -1.81 9.31
C LEU A 144 -2.51 -2.47 10.34
N ARG A 145 -3.83 -2.41 10.14
CA ARG A 145 -4.80 -3.08 10.99
C ARG A 145 -4.59 -4.59 11.04
N ALA A 146 -4.29 -5.23 9.90
CA ALA A 146 -3.98 -6.66 9.87
C ALA A 146 -2.72 -6.99 10.70
N LEU A 147 -1.70 -6.13 10.65
CA LEU A 147 -0.48 -6.28 11.45
C LEU A 147 -0.73 -6.01 12.94
N VAL A 148 -1.51 -4.99 13.30
CA VAL A 148 -1.86 -4.70 14.70
C VAL A 148 -2.78 -5.79 15.27
N ALA A 149 -3.69 -6.36 14.48
CA ALA A 149 -4.49 -7.51 14.89
C ALA A 149 -3.61 -8.73 15.20
N ARG A 150 -2.61 -9.03 14.34
CA ARG A 150 -1.62 -10.08 14.62
C ARG A 150 -0.77 -9.78 15.84
N ARG A 151 -0.53 -8.49 16.13
CA ARG A 151 0.22 -8.03 17.31
C ARG A 151 -0.51 -8.30 18.63
N ALA A 152 -1.84 -8.35 18.62
CA ALA A 152 -2.64 -8.65 19.81
C ALA A 152 -2.37 -10.06 20.36
N ALA A 153 -1.86 -10.99 19.56
CA ALA A 153 -1.37 -12.28 20.04
C ALA A 153 -0.10 -12.10 20.90
N ALA A 154 0.05 -12.94 21.93
CA ALA A 154 1.25 -12.96 22.77
C ALA A 154 2.51 -13.12 21.90
N GLY A 155 3.48 -12.21 22.06
CA GLY A 155 4.72 -12.23 21.28
C GLY A 155 4.65 -11.58 19.89
N GLY A 156 3.57 -10.86 19.57
CA GLY A 156 3.49 -10.08 18.33
C GLY A 156 4.54 -8.95 18.24
N PRO A 157 4.99 -8.57 17.02
CA PRO A 157 6.09 -7.62 16.82
C PRO A 157 5.77 -6.23 17.36
N ALA A 158 6.82 -5.51 17.79
CA ALA A 158 6.78 -4.06 17.82
C ALA A 158 6.70 -3.53 16.38
N LEU A 159 5.79 -2.60 16.11
CA LEU A 159 5.68 -1.95 14.80
C LEU A 159 6.38 -0.60 14.87
N LEU A 160 7.10 -0.23 13.81
CA LEU A 160 7.67 1.11 13.67
C LEU A 160 7.52 1.56 12.21
N ALA A 161 6.75 2.61 11.99
CA ALA A 161 6.63 3.24 10.69
C ALA A 161 7.87 4.09 10.38
N VAL A 162 8.33 4.02 9.13
CA VAL A 162 9.46 4.75 8.60
C VAL A 162 8.96 5.58 7.42
N ASN A 163 8.79 6.87 7.64
CA ASN A 163 8.30 7.80 6.64
C ASN A 163 9.48 8.36 5.84
N LEU A 164 9.60 7.93 4.58
CA LEU A 164 10.59 8.45 3.65
C LEU A 164 9.99 9.54 2.79
N HIS A 165 10.82 10.52 2.48
CA HIS A 165 10.42 11.70 1.74
C HIS A 165 10.92 11.64 0.30
N ALA A 166 10.04 11.97 -0.65
CA ALA A 166 10.43 12.22 -2.03
C ALA A 166 10.69 13.71 -2.25
N TRP A 167 11.90 14.05 -2.64
CA TRP A 167 12.41 15.41 -2.68
C TRP A 167 12.20 16.04 -4.06
N GLY A 168 11.39 17.09 -4.14
CA GLY A 168 11.15 17.83 -5.38
C GLY A 168 11.89 19.18 -5.41
N LYS A 169 12.53 19.51 -6.53
CA LYS A 169 12.91 20.90 -6.82
C LYS A 169 11.69 21.66 -7.36
N ALA A 170 11.45 22.85 -6.83
CA ALA A 170 10.58 23.82 -7.47
C ALA A 170 11.42 24.77 -8.32
N HIS A 171 10.80 25.33 -9.35
CA HIS A 171 11.42 26.30 -10.21
C HIS A 171 11.58 27.62 -9.43
N PRO A 172 12.78 28.23 -9.39
CA PRO A 172 13.08 29.43 -8.62
C PRO A 172 12.10 30.58 -8.81
N ARG A 173 11.82 30.91 -10.08
CA ARG A 173 11.07 32.12 -10.42
C ARG A 173 9.56 31.94 -10.33
N THR A 174 9.08 30.72 -10.51
CA THR A 174 7.65 30.45 -10.68
C THR A 174 7.05 29.69 -9.52
N GLY A 175 7.88 29.10 -8.64
CA GLY A 175 7.46 28.13 -7.63
C GLY A 175 6.84 26.85 -8.21
N LYS A 176 6.66 26.79 -9.54
CA LYS A 176 6.08 25.63 -10.23
C LYS A 176 7.04 24.46 -10.08
N ARG A 177 6.48 23.29 -9.79
CA ARG A 177 7.23 22.05 -9.71
C ARG A 177 8.01 21.85 -11.01
N MET A 178 9.32 21.61 -10.91
CA MET A 178 10.08 21.19 -12.08
C MET A 178 9.62 19.77 -12.42
N ALA A 179 8.77 19.66 -13.43
CA ALA A 179 8.23 18.39 -13.86
C ALA A 179 9.38 17.46 -14.25
N ARG A 180 9.48 16.32 -13.56
CA ARG A 180 10.13 15.08 -14.04
C ARG A 180 11.64 14.89 -13.90
N VAL A 181 12.37 15.66 -13.10
CA VAL A 181 13.78 15.32 -12.85
C VAL A 181 14.00 14.94 -11.38
N CYS A 182 13.61 13.70 -11.05
CA CYS A 182 14.47 12.90 -10.18
C CYS A 182 15.87 13.02 -10.79
N PHE A 183 16.85 13.56 -10.06
CA PHE A 183 18.16 13.95 -10.61
C PHE A 183 18.64 12.89 -11.58
N ARG A 184 18.53 13.14 -12.90
CA ARG A 184 19.03 12.21 -13.89
C ARG A 184 20.54 12.33 -13.79
N VAL A 185 21.17 11.36 -13.16
CA VAL A 185 22.51 10.97 -13.55
C VAL A 185 22.30 10.36 -14.93
N GLU A 186 22.56 11.12 -16.01
CA GLU A 186 22.37 10.59 -17.36
C GLU A 186 23.12 9.26 -17.49
N GLU A 187 22.40 8.17 -17.79
CA GLU A 187 22.93 6.79 -17.92
C GLU A 187 23.85 6.60 -19.16
N GLY A 188 24.42 7.68 -19.69
CA GLY A 188 25.24 7.72 -20.89
C GLY A 188 26.73 7.91 -20.60
N GLY A 189 27.37 6.91 -19.99
CA GLY A 189 28.81 6.69 -20.10
C GLY A 189 29.66 7.30 -18.98
N ALA A 190 30.57 6.48 -18.45
CA ALA A 190 31.65 6.84 -17.52
C ALA A 190 32.65 7.90 -18.04
N ARG A 191 32.32 8.64 -19.11
CA ARG A 191 33.14 9.70 -19.73
C ARG A 191 32.45 11.05 -19.92
N ARG A 192 31.23 11.26 -19.43
CA ARG A 192 30.62 12.61 -19.34
C ARG A 192 29.94 12.85 -18.00
N ALA A 193 30.72 12.76 -16.92
CA ALA A 193 30.42 13.44 -15.66
C ALA A 193 30.53 14.99 -15.79
N ALA A 194 30.02 15.55 -16.88
CA ALA A 194 30.13 16.98 -17.21
C ALA A 194 28.77 17.70 -17.28
N ASN A 195 27.64 16.96 -17.27
CA ASN A 195 26.29 17.55 -17.19
C ASN A 195 25.43 16.99 -16.04
N ALA A 196 25.91 16.00 -15.28
CA ALA A 196 25.51 15.94 -13.89
C ALA A 196 26.06 17.22 -13.28
N MET A 197 25.18 18.16 -12.92
CA MET A 197 25.59 19.40 -12.26
C MET A 197 26.68 19.05 -11.26
N SER A 198 27.90 19.52 -11.50
CA SER A 198 29.03 19.09 -10.70
C SER A 198 28.70 19.38 -9.23
N ALA A 199 29.30 18.66 -8.28
CA ALA A 199 29.14 19.00 -6.86
C ALA A 199 29.46 20.50 -6.62
N GLU A 200 30.29 21.08 -7.49
CA GLU A 200 30.64 22.49 -7.58
C GLU A 200 29.52 23.38 -8.16
N GLU A 201 28.81 22.94 -9.21
CA GLU A 201 27.64 23.63 -9.76
C GLU A 201 26.50 23.63 -8.74
N LEU A 202 26.17 22.47 -8.15
CA LEU A 202 25.23 22.33 -7.02
C LEU A 202 25.65 23.17 -5.80
N ALA A 203 26.96 23.37 -5.61
CA ALA A 203 27.50 24.23 -4.56
C ALA A 203 27.66 25.70 -4.98
N SER A 204 27.36 26.09 -6.22
CA SER A 204 27.54 27.47 -6.67
C SER A 204 26.61 28.41 -5.89
N PRO A 205 27.09 29.55 -5.37
CA PRO A 205 26.26 30.51 -4.64
C PRO A 205 25.04 30.99 -5.45
N ALA A 206 25.16 31.05 -6.78
CA ALA A 206 24.09 31.41 -7.70
C ALA A 206 22.94 30.39 -7.69
N GLN A 207 23.23 29.10 -7.60
CA GLN A 207 22.19 28.08 -7.50
C GLN A 207 21.63 27.93 -6.07
N ARG A 208 22.42 28.24 -5.04
CA ARG A 208 21.94 28.24 -3.64
C ARG A 208 20.80 29.24 -3.41
N ARG A 209 20.80 30.39 -4.08
CA ARG A 209 19.71 31.39 -3.97
C ARG A 209 18.42 31.03 -4.74
N VAL A 210 18.44 29.93 -5.50
CA VAL A 210 17.49 29.64 -6.57
C VAL A 210 16.77 28.29 -6.34
N GLN A 211 17.22 27.48 -5.39
CA GLN A 211 16.54 26.23 -5.05
C GLN A 211 15.40 26.48 -4.07
N THR A 212 14.19 26.73 -4.58
CA THR A 212 12.97 26.60 -3.78
C THR A 212 12.64 25.12 -3.68
N TRP A 213 12.63 24.58 -2.46
CA TRP A 213 12.19 23.22 -2.20
C TRP A 213 10.70 23.23 -1.93
N ASN A 214 9.96 22.32 -2.57
CA ASN A 214 8.54 22.18 -2.33
C ASN A 214 8.24 20.76 -1.87
N ASP A 215 7.51 20.64 -0.76
CA ASP A 215 7.04 19.40 -0.13
C ASP A 215 5.91 18.70 -0.92
N SER A 216 5.87 18.89 -2.25
CA SER A 216 4.69 18.56 -3.06
C SER A 216 4.74 17.20 -3.75
N PHE A 217 5.87 16.48 -3.71
CA PHE A 217 6.02 15.24 -4.51
C PHE A 217 5.17 14.08 -3.97
N ASN A 218 4.95 14.00 -2.65
CA ASN A 218 4.10 13.01 -1.97
C ASN A 218 3.12 13.68 -0.99
N PHE A 219 2.72 14.92 -1.29
CA PHE A 219 1.88 15.68 -0.37
C PHE A 219 0.59 14.91 -0.08
N GLY A 220 0.38 14.62 1.20
CA GLY A 220 -0.75 13.85 1.69
C GLY A 220 -0.47 12.39 1.99
N ASP A 221 0.48 11.69 1.34
CA ASP A 221 0.76 10.28 1.62
C ASP A 221 1.55 10.12 2.93
N GLU A 222 2.61 10.89 3.10
CA GLU A 222 3.39 10.93 4.35
C GLU A 222 2.53 11.39 5.52
N ASP A 223 1.73 12.43 5.32
CA ASP A 223 0.81 12.94 6.35
C ASP A 223 -0.33 11.95 6.64
N ALA A 224 -0.83 11.24 5.63
CA ALA A 224 -1.84 10.20 5.83
C ALA A 224 -1.27 9.03 6.63
N ILE A 225 -0.04 8.59 6.32
CA ILE A 225 0.66 7.58 7.13
C ILE A 225 0.86 8.09 8.55
N ALA A 226 1.27 9.34 8.75
CA ALA A 226 1.43 9.93 10.07
C ALA A 226 0.12 9.96 10.87
N ARG A 227 -0.99 10.38 10.23
CA ARG A 227 -2.34 10.33 10.83
C ARG A 227 -2.77 8.91 11.18
N LEU A 228 -2.51 7.94 10.31
CA LEU A 228 -2.79 6.53 10.60
C LEU A 228 -1.94 6.00 11.75
N CYS A 229 -0.66 6.35 11.80
CA CYS A 229 0.22 5.97 12.88
C CYS A 229 -0.24 6.57 14.22
N GLN A 230 -0.72 7.81 14.23
CA GLN A 230 -1.36 8.42 15.40
C GLN A 230 -2.64 7.67 15.79
N HIS A 231 -3.52 7.40 14.82
CA HIS A 231 -4.80 6.72 15.04
C HIS A 231 -4.64 5.30 15.59
N TYR A 232 -3.68 4.54 15.08
CA TYR A 232 -3.37 3.17 15.54
C TYR A 232 -2.28 3.09 16.59
N ASN A 233 -1.81 4.26 17.05
CA ASN A 233 -0.81 4.35 18.08
C ASN A 233 0.46 3.54 17.74
N VAL A 234 0.97 3.74 16.52
CA VAL A 234 2.17 3.10 15.99
C VAL A 234 3.30 4.13 15.93
N PRO A 235 4.45 3.91 16.57
CA PRO A 235 5.55 4.87 16.55
C PRO A 235 5.98 5.16 15.10
N LEU A 236 6.39 6.38 14.82
CA LEU A 236 6.82 6.80 13.50
C LEU A 236 8.10 7.63 13.57
N VAL A 237 9.04 7.31 12.68
CA VAL A 237 10.19 8.16 12.36
C VAL A 237 10.05 8.73 10.95
N SER A 238 10.53 9.94 10.75
CA SER A 238 10.28 10.74 9.55
C SER A 238 11.56 11.38 9.04
N MET A 239 11.94 11.03 7.81
CA MET A 239 13.09 11.65 7.15
C MET A 239 12.82 13.12 6.84
N ARG A 240 11.57 13.46 6.45
CA ARG A 240 11.11 14.85 6.27
C ARG A 240 11.19 15.61 7.59
N GLY A 241 10.62 15.07 8.68
CA GLY A 241 10.66 15.69 10.00
C GLY A 241 12.08 15.98 10.49
N ALA A 242 13.02 15.06 10.23
CA ALA A 242 14.42 15.24 10.57
C ALA A 242 15.12 16.29 9.68
N LEU A 243 15.02 16.16 8.35
CA LEU A 243 15.96 16.78 7.42
C LEU A 243 15.40 17.98 6.64
N PHE A 244 14.09 18.15 6.55
CA PHE A 244 13.49 19.14 5.63
C PHE A 244 14.05 20.55 5.85
N ARG A 245 14.06 21.04 7.09
CA ARG A 245 14.64 22.35 7.42
C ARG A 245 16.14 22.42 7.11
N ALA A 246 16.90 21.39 7.48
CA ALA A 246 18.34 21.37 7.21
C ALA A 246 18.69 21.35 5.71
N VAL A 247 17.81 20.79 4.88
CA VAL A 247 17.91 20.81 3.40
C VAL A 247 17.54 22.19 2.86
N VAL A 248 16.43 22.77 3.34
CA VAL A 248 15.95 24.09 2.93
C VAL A 248 16.95 25.19 3.28
N ASP A 249 17.49 25.14 4.50
CA ASP A 249 18.38 26.16 5.04
C ASP A 249 19.84 26.00 4.56
N ASP A 250 20.15 24.95 3.78
CA ASP A 250 21.52 24.52 3.42
C ASP A 250 22.45 24.50 4.64
N ALA A 251 21.93 24.04 5.79
CA ALA A 251 22.57 24.24 7.09
C ALA A 251 23.94 23.55 7.22
N ALA A 252 24.14 22.44 6.51
CA ALA A 252 25.40 21.71 6.49
C ALA A 252 25.62 20.98 5.16
N ALA A 253 26.89 20.82 4.76
CA ALA A 253 27.24 20.14 3.50
C ALA A 253 26.69 18.70 3.42
N HIS A 254 26.65 17.98 4.54
CA HIS A 254 26.12 16.60 4.63
C HIS A 254 24.59 16.52 4.71
N THR A 255 23.89 17.65 4.81
CA THR A 255 22.42 17.71 4.71
C THR A 255 21.96 18.24 3.36
N ARG A 256 22.88 18.39 2.39
CA ARG A 256 22.52 18.66 1.00
C ARG A 256 21.94 17.42 0.36
N LEU A 257 20.94 17.58 -0.50
CA LEU A 257 20.21 16.44 -1.04
C LEU A 257 21.10 15.43 -1.76
N GLY A 258 22.02 15.89 -2.61
CA GLY A 258 22.97 15.01 -3.32
C GLY A 258 23.96 14.28 -2.41
N SER A 259 24.14 14.73 -1.16
CA SER A 259 25.02 14.05 -0.20
C SER A 259 24.39 12.79 0.38
N PHE A 260 23.06 12.71 0.46
CA PHE A 260 22.35 11.57 1.08
C PHE A 260 21.31 10.90 0.18
N MET A 261 20.99 11.48 -0.98
CA MET A 261 20.10 10.88 -1.98
C MET A 261 20.84 10.61 -3.29
N SER A 262 20.48 9.50 -3.95
CA SER A 262 20.96 9.17 -5.30
C SER A 262 20.06 9.80 -6.37
N ASP A 263 18.77 9.88 -6.08
CA ASP A 263 17.78 10.56 -6.90
C ASP A 263 16.75 11.27 -5.99
N CYS A 264 15.55 11.61 -6.48
CA CYS A 264 14.54 12.26 -5.65
C CYS A 264 13.87 11.35 -4.61
N LYS A 265 13.94 10.03 -4.74
CA LYS A 265 13.21 9.06 -3.89
C LYS A 265 14.14 8.15 -3.10
N HIS A 266 15.30 7.83 -3.66
CA HIS A 266 16.14 6.77 -3.17
C HIS A 266 17.40 7.31 -2.48
N PRO A 267 17.58 7.01 -1.18
CA PRO A 267 18.78 7.40 -0.45
C PRO A 267 20.01 6.66 -0.96
N ASN A 268 21.17 7.33 -0.97
CA ASN A 268 22.48 6.67 -1.14
C ASN A 268 22.92 6.03 0.19
N SER A 269 24.18 5.58 0.32
CA SER A 269 24.69 4.99 1.58
C SER A 269 24.50 5.91 2.79
N GLN A 270 24.76 7.20 2.63
CA GLN A 270 24.61 8.21 3.68
C GLN A 270 23.14 8.39 4.08
N GLY A 271 22.21 8.46 3.12
CA GLY A 271 20.78 8.55 3.44
C GLY A 271 20.27 7.30 4.18
N HIS A 272 20.75 6.12 3.79
CA HIS A 272 20.46 4.89 4.53
C HIS A 272 21.04 4.92 5.95
N THR A 273 22.20 5.55 6.16
CA THR A 273 22.75 5.80 7.50
C THR A 273 21.85 6.74 8.30
N TYR A 274 21.32 7.81 7.70
CA TYR A 274 20.38 8.72 8.37
C TYR A 274 19.12 7.99 8.82
N ILE A 275 18.51 7.20 7.95
CA ILE A 275 17.31 6.41 8.29
C ILE A 275 17.61 5.45 9.45
N ALA A 276 18.75 4.76 9.42
CA ALA A 276 19.16 3.86 10.51
C ALA A 276 19.34 4.61 11.84
N GLN A 277 19.88 5.83 11.83
CA GLN A 277 20.04 6.67 13.02
C GLN A 277 18.69 7.11 13.59
N LEU A 278 17.73 7.49 12.75
CA LEU A 278 16.39 7.87 13.21
C LEU A 278 15.70 6.70 13.91
N ILE A 279 15.76 5.51 13.31
CA ILE A 279 15.19 4.29 13.90
C ILE A 279 15.91 3.93 15.20
N LEU A 280 17.24 3.93 15.20
CA LEU A 280 18.03 3.61 16.39
C LEU A 280 17.76 4.58 17.52
N GLY A 281 17.73 5.88 17.24
CA GLY A 281 17.38 6.92 18.21
C GLY A 281 16.01 6.68 18.81
N ARG A 282 15.03 6.30 17.99
CA ARG A 282 13.68 5.97 18.45
C ARG A 282 13.64 4.74 19.37
N ILE A 283 14.36 3.67 19.04
CA ILE A 283 14.47 2.48 19.89
C ILE A 283 15.14 2.84 21.23
N LEU A 284 16.24 3.58 21.19
CA LEU A 284 17.00 3.94 22.39
C LEU A 284 16.26 4.94 23.31
N ALA A 285 15.39 5.78 22.73
CA ALA A 285 14.55 6.70 23.48
C ALA A 285 13.32 6.03 24.11
N SER A 286 13.05 4.76 23.79
CA SER A 286 11.87 4.07 24.31
C SER A 286 11.93 3.95 25.84
N ARG A 287 10.79 4.23 26.48
CA ARG A 287 10.64 4.20 27.94
C ARG A 287 9.69 3.08 28.32
N GLY A 288 10.07 2.29 29.32
CA GLY A 288 9.26 1.19 29.84
C GLY A 288 10.12 0.08 30.46
N GLY A 289 9.56 -0.62 31.44
CA GLY A 289 10.14 -1.85 32.01
C GLY A 289 9.65 -3.10 31.26
N GLU A 290 10.15 -4.27 31.65
CA GLU A 290 9.74 -5.55 31.06
C GLU A 290 8.23 -5.84 31.18
N GLU A 291 7.56 -5.26 32.17
CA GLU A 291 6.11 -5.34 32.34
C GLU A 291 5.34 -4.79 31.14
N ALA A 292 5.93 -3.81 30.44
CA ALA A 292 5.37 -3.20 29.24
C ALA A 292 5.21 -4.23 28.08
N CYS A 293 5.93 -5.36 28.15
CA CYS A 293 5.85 -6.45 27.16
C CYS A 293 4.60 -7.29 27.24
N ARG A 294 3.90 -7.21 28.38
CA ARG A 294 2.68 -7.97 28.61
C ARG A 294 1.42 -7.16 28.31
N ALA A 295 1.55 -5.89 27.93
CA ALA A 295 0.42 -5.02 27.61
C ALA A 295 -0.45 -5.67 26.51
N VAL A 296 -1.64 -6.10 26.94
CA VAL A 296 -2.60 -6.89 26.18
C VAL A 296 -3.30 -6.02 25.15
N GLY A 297 -3.64 -6.62 24.00
CA GLY A 297 -4.16 -5.96 22.81
C GLY A 297 -5.28 -4.98 23.09
N ALA A 298 -5.02 -3.69 22.87
CA ALA A 298 -6.06 -2.69 22.78
C ALA A 298 -7.02 -3.05 21.65
N LYS A 299 -8.32 -2.89 21.91
CA LYS A 299 -9.34 -2.98 20.85
C LYS A 299 -8.97 -1.99 19.75
N LEU A 300 -8.82 -2.47 18.53
CA LEU A 300 -8.55 -1.62 17.38
C LEU A 300 -9.66 -0.55 17.26
N PRO A 301 -9.33 0.74 17.07
CA PRO A 301 -10.34 1.76 16.79
C PRO A 301 -11.08 1.43 15.48
N PRO A 302 -12.21 2.07 15.15
CA PRO A 302 -12.78 2.03 13.81
C PRO A 302 -11.75 2.47 12.75
N PRO A 303 -11.90 2.08 11.48
CA PRO A 303 -11.02 2.57 10.42
C PRO A 303 -11.18 4.09 10.26
N LEU A 304 -10.06 4.77 10.00
CA LEU A 304 -9.98 6.20 9.72
C LEU A 304 -10.47 6.50 8.30
N TYR A 305 -10.15 5.64 7.34
CA TYR A 305 -10.65 5.72 5.97
C TYR A 305 -11.86 4.78 5.77
N PRO A 306 -12.85 5.15 4.94
CA PRO A 306 -14.04 4.32 4.68
C PRO A 306 -13.71 2.87 4.28
N ASP A 307 -12.68 2.69 3.46
CA ASP A 307 -12.23 1.37 3.00
C ASP A 307 -11.08 0.81 3.84
N GLY A 308 -10.83 1.35 5.02
CA GLY A 308 -9.72 0.95 5.89
C GLY A 308 -9.93 -0.40 6.59
N MET A 309 -11.09 -1.04 6.44
CA MET A 309 -11.35 -2.34 7.07
C MET A 309 -10.49 -3.46 6.49
N PRO A 310 -9.85 -4.31 7.33
CA PRO A 310 -9.09 -5.44 6.84
C PRO A 310 -9.95 -6.32 5.94
N LEU A 311 -9.32 -6.86 4.90
CA LEU A 311 -9.95 -7.85 4.05
C LEU A 311 -10.26 -9.09 4.88
N ALA A 312 -11.50 -9.57 4.81
CA ALA A 312 -11.98 -10.71 5.62
C ALA A 312 -11.14 -11.97 5.36
N SER A 313 -10.73 -12.16 4.12
CA SER A 313 -9.72 -13.09 3.68
C SER A 313 -8.89 -12.42 2.60
N SER A 314 -7.59 -12.70 2.56
CA SER A 314 -6.75 -12.30 1.44
C SER A 314 -5.82 -13.43 1.02
N HIS A 315 -5.73 -13.63 -0.29
CA HIS A 315 -4.81 -14.59 -0.90
C HIS A 315 -4.03 -13.90 -2.01
N CYS A 316 -2.77 -14.28 -2.18
CA CYS A 316 -1.87 -13.69 -3.14
C CYS A 316 -1.12 -14.80 -3.87
N ALA A 317 -1.38 -14.92 -5.17
CA ALA A 317 -0.68 -15.85 -6.06
C ALA A 317 0.33 -15.08 -6.91
N ARG A 318 1.62 -15.37 -6.71
CA ARG A 318 2.75 -14.71 -7.41
C ARG A 318 3.82 -15.72 -7.80
N GLY A 319 4.64 -15.37 -8.80
CA GLY A 319 5.71 -16.24 -9.28
C GLY A 319 5.18 -17.62 -9.66
N GLU A 320 5.76 -18.69 -9.14
CA GLU A 320 5.31 -20.06 -9.43
C GLU A 320 3.86 -20.33 -8.97
N GLN A 321 3.40 -19.70 -7.89
CA GLN A 321 2.01 -19.87 -7.43
C GLN A 321 1.01 -19.32 -8.46
N LEU A 322 1.40 -18.31 -9.24
CA LEU A 322 0.57 -17.76 -10.32
C LEU A 322 0.33 -18.81 -11.42
N SER A 323 1.34 -19.63 -11.74
CA SER A 323 1.23 -20.68 -12.76
C SER A 323 0.16 -21.72 -12.43
N ARG A 324 -0.15 -21.94 -11.15
CA ARG A 324 -1.21 -22.86 -10.71
C ARG A 324 -2.61 -22.43 -11.14
N TYR A 325 -2.78 -21.16 -11.47
CA TYR A 325 -4.05 -20.61 -11.95
C TYR A 325 -4.16 -20.69 -13.48
N VAL A 326 -3.07 -20.95 -14.21
CA VAL A 326 -3.07 -20.92 -15.68
C VAL A 326 -3.75 -22.16 -16.24
N LEU A 327 -4.85 -21.95 -16.98
CA LEU A 327 -5.54 -22.99 -17.75
C LEU A 327 -4.97 -23.10 -19.16
N SER A 328 -4.78 -21.96 -19.82
CA SER A 328 -4.19 -21.89 -21.14
C SER A 328 -3.43 -20.59 -21.31
N SER A 329 -2.40 -20.62 -22.14
CA SER A 329 -1.56 -19.47 -22.43
C SER A 329 -1.18 -19.48 -23.91
N ARG A 330 -1.52 -18.40 -24.62
CA ARG A 330 -1.12 -18.13 -25.99
C ARG A 330 -0.41 -16.79 -26.05
N GLY A 331 0.91 -16.80 -26.24
CA GLY A 331 1.75 -15.59 -26.29
C GLY A 331 2.13 -15.01 -24.91
N PHE A 332 1.66 -15.59 -23.80
CA PHE A 332 2.11 -15.28 -22.46
C PHE A 332 3.19 -16.26 -21.99
N GLU A 333 4.30 -15.75 -21.46
CA GLU A 333 5.43 -16.55 -20.97
C GLU A 333 5.83 -16.15 -19.56
N MET A 334 6.09 -17.13 -18.69
CA MET A 334 6.58 -16.86 -17.33
C MET A 334 8.03 -16.37 -17.41
N THR A 335 8.25 -15.10 -17.08
CA THR A 335 9.53 -14.41 -17.27
C THR A 335 9.98 -13.70 -15.99
N ASP A 336 11.25 -13.89 -15.58
CA ASP A 336 11.92 -12.97 -14.65
C ASP A 336 12.59 -11.84 -15.45
N GLU A 337 11.97 -10.68 -15.52
CA GLU A 337 12.58 -9.49 -16.13
C GLU A 337 13.57 -8.78 -15.18
N GLY A 338 13.94 -9.44 -14.09
CA GLY A 338 14.96 -8.99 -13.16
C GLY A 338 14.43 -8.79 -11.74
N ARG A 339 15.38 -8.82 -10.80
CA ARG A 339 15.14 -8.57 -9.36
C ARG A 339 14.11 -9.53 -8.73
N GLY A 340 13.98 -10.76 -9.26
CA GLY A 340 13.07 -11.77 -8.73
C GLY A 340 11.59 -11.43 -8.96
N LYS A 341 11.30 -10.57 -9.95
CA LYS A 341 9.93 -10.21 -10.33
C LYS A 341 9.45 -11.12 -11.45
N HIS A 342 9.22 -12.38 -11.09
CA HIS A 342 8.57 -13.33 -12.00
C HIS A 342 7.15 -12.87 -12.32
N GLY A 343 6.74 -13.03 -13.57
CA GLY A 343 5.36 -12.76 -14.01
C GLY A 343 5.12 -13.29 -15.43
N LEU A 344 3.86 -13.40 -15.81
CA LEU A 344 3.45 -13.81 -17.16
C LEU A 344 3.49 -12.60 -18.09
N VAL A 345 4.29 -12.66 -19.16
CA VAL A 345 4.55 -11.56 -20.08
C VAL A 345 4.05 -11.90 -21.47
N ALA A 346 3.28 -11.00 -22.07
CA ALA A 346 2.96 -11.03 -23.49
C ALA A 346 3.42 -9.74 -24.17
N ARG A 347 3.71 -9.81 -25.47
CA ARG A 347 4.25 -8.69 -26.27
C ARG A 347 3.53 -8.47 -27.60
N GLN A 348 2.57 -9.31 -27.96
CA GLN A 348 1.88 -9.27 -29.24
C GLN A 348 0.36 -9.09 -29.03
N PRO A 349 -0.33 -8.28 -29.84
CA PRO A 349 -1.78 -8.25 -29.89
C PRO A 349 -2.38 -9.65 -30.10
N GLY A 350 -3.55 -9.90 -29.51
CA GLY A 350 -4.23 -11.20 -29.59
C GLY A 350 -3.60 -12.30 -28.73
N SER A 351 -2.51 -12.02 -28.01
CA SER A 351 -2.01 -12.89 -26.95
C SER A 351 -3.10 -13.03 -25.89
N GLN A 352 -3.39 -14.26 -25.48
CA GLN A 352 -4.46 -14.58 -24.53
C GLN A 352 -3.92 -15.43 -23.37
N LEU A 353 -4.38 -15.15 -22.17
CA LEU A 353 -4.12 -15.93 -20.96
C LEU A 353 -5.45 -16.23 -20.27
N THR A 354 -5.76 -17.51 -20.10
CA THR A 354 -6.96 -17.94 -19.35
C THR A 354 -6.54 -18.53 -18.01
N LEU A 355 -7.16 -18.02 -16.95
CA LEU A 355 -6.90 -18.35 -15.56
C LEU A 355 -8.15 -18.96 -14.91
N ARG A 356 -7.99 -20.01 -14.10
CA ARG A 356 -9.05 -20.59 -13.26
C ARG A 356 -9.14 -19.84 -11.94
N LEU A 357 -10.26 -19.18 -11.66
CA LEU A 357 -10.46 -18.44 -10.39
C LEU A 357 -11.14 -19.30 -9.32
N SER A 358 -12.02 -20.20 -9.74
CA SER A 358 -12.58 -21.27 -8.90
C SER A 358 -11.50 -22.29 -8.63
N ALA A 359 -10.67 -22.00 -7.63
CA ALA A 359 -9.83 -23.06 -7.09
C ALA A 359 -10.77 -24.17 -6.59
N ALA A 360 -10.64 -25.37 -7.14
CA ALA A 360 -10.80 -26.59 -6.34
C ALA A 360 -10.15 -26.30 -4.98
N PRO A 361 -10.83 -26.60 -3.85
CA PRO A 361 -10.50 -26.07 -2.53
C PRO A 361 -8.99 -25.96 -2.40
N LEU A 362 -8.47 -24.72 -2.39
CA LEU A 362 -7.04 -24.49 -2.22
C LEU A 362 -6.64 -25.37 -1.04
N PRO A 363 -5.61 -26.24 -1.15
CA PRO A 363 -5.19 -27.04 -0.01
C PRO A 363 -5.10 -26.07 1.17
N PRO A 364 -5.76 -26.38 2.30
CA PRO A 364 -5.93 -25.43 3.38
C PRO A 364 -4.58 -24.77 3.63
N LEU A 365 -4.55 -23.43 3.61
CA LEU A 365 -3.38 -22.69 4.04
C LEU A 365 -2.93 -23.35 5.35
N PRO A 366 -1.62 -23.63 5.55
CA PRO A 366 -1.16 -24.17 6.82
C PRO A 366 -1.79 -23.31 7.92
N PRO A 367 -2.50 -23.93 8.89
CA PRO A 367 -3.28 -23.19 9.85
C PRO A 367 -2.40 -22.08 10.41
N LEU A 368 -2.88 -20.83 10.36
CA LEU A 368 -2.30 -19.78 11.20
C LEU A 368 -2.21 -20.40 12.60
N PRO A 369 -1.05 -20.33 13.28
CA PRO A 369 -0.87 -21.00 14.56
C PRO A 369 -2.06 -20.65 15.43
N ALA A 370 -2.84 -21.67 15.77
CA ALA A 370 -4.10 -21.50 16.46
C ALA A 370 -3.79 -20.79 17.78
N ALA A 371 -4.19 -19.52 17.89
CA ALA A 371 -4.34 -18.92 19.19
C ALA A 371 -5.40 -19.76 19.91
N ALA A 372 -4.99 -20.41 20.98
CA ALA A 372 -5.80 -21.33 21.77
C ALA A 372 -7.20 -20.76 22.00
N ALA A 373 -8.20 -21.38 21.38
CA ALA A 373 -9.60 -21.12 21.66
C ALA A 373 -9.92 -21.70 23.03
N ALA A 374 -9.85 -20.86 24.06
CA ALA A 374 -10.45 -21.16 25.35
C ALA A 374 -11.97 -20.98 25.22
N SER A 375 -12.69 -22.08 25.37
CA SER A 375 -14.15 -22.14 25.46
C SER A 375 -14.65 -21.48 26.74
N ARG A 376 -15.50 -20.45 26.62
CA ARG A 376 -16.61 -20.11 27.54
C ARG A 376 -17.67 -19.45 26.65
N GLY A 377 -18.88 -19.96 26.46
CA GLY A 377 -19.83 -20.38 27.49
C GLY A 377 -20.60 -19.15 27.96
N GLY A 378 -21.76 -18.86 27.35
CA GLY A 378 -22.63 -17.76 27.75
C GLY A 378 -23.63 -17.35 26.67
N GLY A 379 -24.80 -17.99 26.66
CA GLY A 379 -25.96 -17.53 25.90
C GLY A 379 -26.70 -16.41 26.62
N GLY A 380 -27.39 -15.55 25.86
CA GLY A 380 -28.35 -14.59 26.39
C GLY A 380 -28.59 -13.37 25.51
N GLY A 381 -29.75 -13.32 24.85
CA GLY A 381 -30.49 -12.08 24.61
C GLY A 381 -30.31 -11.35 23.27
N LEU A 382 -31.04 -11.77 22.24
CA LEU A 382 -31.49 -10.89 21.15
C LEU A 382 -32.96 -11.23 20.85
N ARG A 383 -33.88 -10.44 21.41
CA ARG A 383 -35.28 -10.34 20.99
C ARG A 383 -35.67 -8.86 20.92
N ALA A 384 -36.54 -8.58 19.94
CA ALA A 384 -37.24 -7.34 19.65
C ALA A 384 -36.59 -6.40 18.61
N CYS A 385 -36.82 -6.73 17.34
CA CYS A 385 -37.18 -5.79 16.26
C CYS A 385 -37.87 -6.62 15.14
N ALA A 386 -39.10 -7.02 15.39
CA ALA A 386 -40.02 -7.49 14.36
C ALA A 386 -41.40 -7.05 14.82
N ASP A 387 -42.05 -6.24 13.99
CA ASP A 387 -43.50 -6.13 13.79
C ASP A 387 -43.79 -4.76 13.18
N ALA A 388 -43.45 -4.61 11.91
CA ALA A 388 -44.15 -3.72 11.00
C ALA A 388 -44.59 -4.59 9.83
N THR A 389 -45.90 -4.69 9.61
CA THR A 389 -46.43 -5.53 8.55
C THR A 389 -46.12 -4.91 7.19
N ALA A 390 -45.95 -5.73 6.14
CA ALA A 390 -45.71 -5.26 4.78
C ALA A 390 -46.79 -4.26 4.30
N ALA A 391 -48.00 -4.33 4.86
CA ALA A 391 -49.09 -3.40 4.59
C ALA A 391 -48.85 -1.99 5.16
N GLU A 392 -48.27 -1.89 6.37
CA GLU A 392 -47.94 -0.60 7.00
C GLU A 392 -46.77 0.09 6.30
N ALA A 393 -45.78 -0.68 5.86
CA ALA A 393 -44.68 -0.18 5.03
C ALA A 393 -45.21 0.35 3.67
N ALA A 394 -46.13 -0.37 3.03
CA ALA A 394 -46.74 0.07 1.76
C ALA A 394 -47.58 1.35 1.93
N ALA A 395 -48.33 1.48 3.02
CA ALA A 395 -49.12 2.68 3.32
C ALA A 395 -48.23 3.92 3.58
N ALA A 396 -47.12 3.74 4.31
CA ALA A 396 -46.14 4.80 4.56
C ALA A 396 -45.45 5.28 3.27
N VAL A 397 -45.11 4.36 2.37
CA VAL A 397 -44.53 4.68 1.05
C VAL A 397 -45.53 5.42 0.16
N ALA A 398 -46.81 5.02 0.16
CA ALA A 398 -47.86 5.71 -0.60
C ALA A 398 -48.17 7.13 -0.06
N ALA A 399 -48.06 7.34 1.25
CA ALA A 399 -48.15 8.67 1.86
C ALA A 399 -46.95 9.56 1.47
N ALA A 400 -45.72 9.03 1.53
CA ALA A 400 -44.51 9.75 1.16
C ALA A 400 -44.45 10.11 -0.35
N ALA A 401 -44.95 9.23 -1.22
CA ALA A 401 -45.06 9.49 -2.65
C ALA A 401 -46.04 10.63 -3.00
N ARG A 402 -47.08 10.83 -2.17
CA ARG A 402 -48.01 11.97 -2.30
C ARG A 402 -47.37 13.28 -1.85
N GLU A 403 -46.57 13.25 -0.78
CA GLU A 403 -45.83 14.41 -0.27
C GLU A 403 -44.71 14.88 -1.23
N ALA A 404 -44.00 13.93 -1.85
CA ALA A 404 -42.92 14.21 -2.80
C ALA A 404 -43.38 14.81 -4.13
N ARG A 405 -44.66 14.62 -4.51
CA ARG A 405 -45.24 15.25 -5.72
C ARG A 405 -45.50 16.75 -5.55
N GLY A 406 -45.50 17.28 -4.32
CA GLY A 406 -45.76 18.69 -4.04
C GLY A 406 -44.57 19.49 -3.48
N GLY A 407 -43.56 18.83 -2.90
CA GLY A 407 -42.42 19.50 -2.27
C GLY A 407 -41.10 19.03 -2.86
N GLY A 408 -40.34 19.92 -3.52
CA GLY A 408 -39.03 19.61 -4.10
C GLY A 408 -37.95 19.16 -3.09
N ALA A 409 -36.69 19.50 -3.34
CA ALA A 409 -35.52 18.95 -2.63
C ALA A 409 -35.56 19.03 -1.07
N ALA A 410 -36.37 19.91 -0.48
CA ALA A 410 -36.58 20.00 0.96
C ALA A 410 -37.40 18.84 1.55
N ALA A 411 -38.39 18.30 0.83
CA ALA A 411 -39.18 17.14 1.29
C ALA A 411 -38.33 15.87 1.29
N LEU A 412 -37.49 15.70 0.26
CA LEU A 412 -36.55 14.58 0.16
C LEU A 412 -35.54 14.54 1.32
N ARG A 413 -35.10 15.72 1.81
CA ARG A 413 -34.18 15.82 2.96
C ARG A 413 -34.84 15.48 4.30
N ARG A 414 -36.14 15.77 4.48
CA ARG A 414 -36.91 15.35 5.66
C ARG A 414 -37.20 13.86 5.64
N TRP A 415 -37.52 13.31 4.46
CA TRP A 415 -37.73 11.87 4.26
C TRP A 415 -36.50 11.04 4.66
N ARG A 416 -35.29 11.47 4.24
CA ARG A 416 -34.00 10.80 4.57
C ARG A 416 -33.65 10.71 6.07
N ARG A 417 -34.28 11.50 6.94
CA ARG A 417 -33.99 11.46 8.39
C ARG A 417 -34.88 10.48 9.16
N ARG A 418 -35.91 9.93 8.51
CA ARG A 418 -37.00 9.21 9.18
C ARG A 418 -36.96 7.69 9.06
N PHE A 419 -36.22 7.13 8.11
CA PHE A 419 -36.23 5.69 7.82
C PHE A 419 -34.86 5.04 8.00
N SER A 420 -34.86 3.82 8.50
CA SER A 420 -33.69 2.94 8.54
C SER A 420 -33.45 2.30 7.17
N CYS A 421 -32.20 1.90 6.86
CA CYS A 421 -31.87 1.28 5.56
C CYS A 421 -32.67 -0.01 5.27
N ALA A 422 -33.17 -0.70 6.29
CA ALA A 422 -34.02 -1.89 6.11
C ALA A 422 -35.41 -1.53 5.56
N GLU A 423 -35.96 -0.38 5.95
CA GLU A 423 -37.26 0.11 5.46
C GLU A 423 -37.15 0.67 4.03
N GLU A 424 -35.96 1.15 3.63
CA GLU A 424 -35.69 1.63 2.26
C GLU A 424 -35.66 0.50 1.22
N GLN A 425 -35.40 -0.74 1.62
CA GLN A 425 -35.24 -1.88 0.70
C GLN A 425 -36.55 -2.29 0.02
N ALA A 426 -37.68 -2.23 0.73
CA ALA A 426 -39.01 -2.48 0.15
C ALA A 426 -39.43 -1.43 -0.89
N ALA A 427 -38.91 -0.20 -0.78
CA ALA A 427 -39.20 0.89 -1.72
C ALA A 427 -38.41 0.79 -3.04
N CYS A 428 -37.38 -0.06 -3.12
CA CYS A 428 -36.55 -0.24 -4.31
C CYS A 428 -37.29 -0.88 -5.51
N ALA A 429 -38.48 -1.45 -5.30
CA ALA A 429 -39.34 -1.95 -6.38
C ALA A 429 -40.07 -0.82 -7.15
N ALA A 430 -40.11 0.41 -6.61
CA ALA A 430 -40.80 1.52 -7.25
C ALA A 430 -39.94 2.18 -8.36
N PRO A 431 -40.45 2.33 -9.60
CA PRO A 431 -39.69 2.90 -10.74
C PRO A 431 -39.18 4.33 -10.55
N LEU A 432 -39.77 5.09 -9.62
CA LEU A 432 -39.36 6.46 -9.29
C LEU A 432 -38.13 6.48 -8.36
N VAL A 433 -38.03 5.53 -7.42
CA VAL A 433 -36.91 5.39 -6.49
C VAL A 433 -35.66 4.93 -7.23
N GLN A 434 -35.79 3.99 -8.17
CA GLN A 434 -34.68 3.56 -9.03
C GLN A 434 -34.10 4.70 -9.89
N ARG A 435 -34.93 5.68 -10.29
CA ARG A 435 -34.47 6.86 -11.06
C ARG A 435 -33.73 7.88 -10.19
N LEU A 436 -34.14 8.06 -8.94
CA LEU A 436 -33.58 9.06 -8.03
C LEU A 436 -32.39 8.53 -7.18
N CYS A 437 -32.33 7.22 -6.90
CA CYS A 437 -31.29 6.60 -6.06
C CYS A 437 -30.04 6.11 -6.81
N ARG A 438 -29.93 6.30 -8.14
CA ARG A 438 -28.70 6.01 -8.89
C ARG A 438 -27.46 6.75 -8.36
N ALA A 439 -27.65 7.80 -7.55
CA ALA A 439 -26.57 8.69 -7.15
C ALA A 439 -25.96 8.45 -5.75
N THR A 440 -26.55 7.72 -4.79
CA THR A 440 -26.04 7.86 -3.39
C THR A 440 -25.89 6.67 -2.44
N CYS A 441 -26.26 5.41 -2.70
CA CYS A 441 -26.02 4.39 -1.65
C CYS A 441 -26.06 2.89 -2.02
N GLY A 442 -26.31 2.50 -3.28
CA GLY A 442 -26.24 1.07 -3.68
C GLY A 442 -27.35 0.16 -3.13
N VAL A 443 -28.23 0.66 -2.26
CA VAL A 443 -29.30 -0.09 -1.55
C VAL A 443 -30.29 -0.79 -2.51
N CYS A 444 -30.45 -0.30 -3.74
CA CYS A 444 -31.37 -0.88 -4.73
C CYS A 444 -30.65 -1.69 -5.84
N SER A 445 -29.45 -2.20 -5.58
CA SER A 445 -28.79 -3.14 -6.48
C SER A 445 -29.64 -4.42 -6.57
N ALA A 446 -30.09 -4.78 -7.77
CA ALA A 446 -30.77 -6.06 -8.03
C ALA A 446 -29.91 -7.29 -7.65
N ALA A 447 -28.62 -7.10 -7.34
CA ALA A 447 -27.75 -8.15 -6.82
C ALA A 447 -28.19 -8.70 -5.45
N ALA A 448 -28.87 -7.89 -4.61
CA ALA A 448 -29.31 -8.34 -3.29
C ALA A 448 -30.39 -9.43 -3.36
N ALA A 449 -31.18 -9.49 -4.43
CA ALA A 449 -32.21 -10.51 -4.62
C ALA A 449 -31.68 -11.81 -5.25
N GLY A 450 -30.44 -11.81 -5.76
CA GLY A 450 -29.89 -12.86 -6.61
C GLY A 450 -28.67 -13.59 -6.05
N GLY A 451 -28.42 -13.58 -4.73
CA GLY A 451 -27.51 -14.48 -4.01
C GLY A 451 -26.03 -14.59 -4.47
N GLY A 452 -25.60 -13.82 -5.46
CA GLY A 452 -24.27 -13.92 -6.04
C GLY A 452 -23.21 -13.36 -5.09
N ARG A 453 -22.30 -14.22 -4.62
CA ARG A 453 -21.16 -13.78 -3.82
C ARG A 453 -20.18 -13.00 -4.71
N GLY A 454 -19.96 -11.73 -4.39
CA GLY A 454 -18.94 -10.91 -5.04
C GLY A 454 -17.54 -11.33 -4.60
N LEU A 455 -16.69 -11.69 -5.56
CA LEU A 455 -15.26 -11.91 -5.32
C LEU A 455 -14.50 -10.66 -5.76
N GLY A 456 -13.73 -10.08 -4.83
CA GLY A 456 -12.72 -9.09 -5.17
C GLY A 456 -11.52 -9.80 -5.76
N LEU A 457 -11.23 -9.53 -7.04
CA LEU A 457 -10.00 -9.96 -7.68
C LEU A 457 -9.20 -8.73 -8.07
N TRP A 458 -7.96 -8.60 -7.61
CA TRP A 458 -7.07 -7.58 -8.13
C TRP A 458 -5.97 -8.21 -8.98
N LEU A 459 -5.76 -7.63 -10.16
CA LEU A 459 -4.62 -7.93 -11.01
C LEU A 459 -3.48 -7.04 -10.59
N ALA A 460 -2.35 -7.63 -10.21
CA ALA A 460 -1.13 -6.85 -10.15
C ALA A 460 -0.33 -7.01 -11.43
N TYR A 461 0.13 -5.89 -11.94
CA TYR A 461 0.79 -5.83 -13.23
C TYR A 461 1.90 -4.79 -13.21
N LEU A 462 2.81 -4.92 -14.16
CA LEU A 462 3.82 -3.89 -14.41
C LEU A 462 3.14 -2.68 -15.05
N HIS A 463 3.19 -1.52 -14.40
CA HIS A 463 2.78 -0.24 -14.98
C HIS A 463 4.04 0.55 -15.34
N SER A 464 4.29 0.77 -16.62
CA SER A 464 5.57 1.28 -17.11
C SER A 464 5.39 2.27 -18.26
N TYR A 465 6.39 3.12 -18.47
CA TYR A 465 6.33 4.28 -19.36
C TYR A 465 6.68 3.97 -20.82
N GLN A 466 7.14 2.76 -21.13
CA GLN A 466 7.57 2.39 -22.48
C GLN A 466 7.02 1.04 -22.90
N SER A 467 6.58 0.98 -24.15
CA SER A 467 6.17 -0.23 -24.87
C SER A 467 5.04 -1.05 -24.22
N MET A 468 4.31 -0.48 -23.25
CA MET A 468 3.24 -1.15 -22.53
C MET A 468 1.92 -1.18 -23.30
N GLY A 469 1.28 -2.34 -23.34
CA GLY A 469 0.00 -2.58 -23.98
C GLY A 469 -1.21 -2.34 -23.08
N ARG A 470 -2.39 -2.51 -23.68
CA ARG A 470 -3.64 -2.67 -22.97
C ARG A 470 -4.06 -4.12 -22.98
N VAL A 471 -4.79 -4.53 -21.96
CA VAL A 471 -5.38 -5.86 -21.85
C VAL A 471 -6.89 -5.73 -21.66
N GLY A 472 -7.66 -6.49 -22.43
CA GLY A 472 -9.07 -6.74 -22.19
C GLY A 472 -9.23 -7.81 -21.12
N VAL A 473 -10.15 -7.57 -20.19
CA VAL A 473 -10.48 -8.49 -19.10
C VAL A 473 -11.88 -9.01 -19.32
N ALA A 474 -12.06 -10.32 -19.37
CA ALA A 474 -13.36 -10.96 -19.48
C ALA A 474 -13.43 -12.18 -18.56
N CYS A 475 -14.59 -12.44 -17.97
CA CYS A 475 -14.83 -13.71 -17.27
C CYS A 475 -15.76 -14.62 -18.09
N GLY A 476 -15.61 -15.93 -17.88
CA GLY A 476 -16.47 -16.95 -18.45
C GLY A 476 -16.80 -18.07 -17.46
N GLY A 477 -17.68 -18.99 -17.88
CA GLY A 477 -18.16 -20.10 -17.07
C GLY A 477 -19.12 -19.64 -15.96
N ALA A 478 -18.76 -19.93 -14.71
CA ALA A 478 -19.57 -19.63 -13.52
C ALA A 478 -19.40 -18.20 -12.96
N CYS A 479 -18.79 -17.29 -13.72
CA CYS A 479 -18.63 -15.90 -13.29
C CYS A 479 -18.70 -14.90 -14.45
N ALA A 480 -19.01 -13.65 -14.10
CA ALA A 480 -19.07 -12.52 -14.99
C ALA A 480 -18.18 -11.38 -14.48
N CYS A 481 -17.40 -10.81 -15.39
CA CYS A 481 -16.59 -9.62 -15.20
C CYS A 481 -16.23 -9.06 -16.58
N GLY A 482 -15.88 -7.78 -16.62
CA GLY A 482 -15.48 -7.10 -17.84
C GLY A 482 -14.66 -5.86 -17.51
N GLY A 483 -13.76 -5.47 -18.40
CA GLY A 483 -12.98 -4.25 -18.25
C GLY A 483 -11.76 -4.22 -19.14
N GLN A 484 -10.94 -3.19 -18.94
CA GLN A 484 -9.66 -3.05 -19.61
C GLN A 484 -8.64 -2.48 -18.64
N VAL A 485 -7.37 -2.90 -18.77
CA VAL A 485 -6.25 -2.33 -18.02
C VAL A 485 -5.25 -1.74 -19.00
N ASP A 486 -4.94 -0.45 -18.86
CA ASP A 486 -3.86 0.22 -19.60
C ASP A 486 -2.59 0.18 -18.76
N ALA A 487 -1.59 -0.61 -19.19
CA ALA A 487 -0.35 -0.78 -18.45
C ALA A 487 0.67 0.34 -18.71
N HIS A 488 0.30 1.36 -19.49
CA HIS A 488 1.16 2.50 -19.78
C HIS A 488 1.09 3.59 -18.69
N ASN A 489 2.24 3.89 -18.10
CA ASN A 489 2.44 5.00 -17.19
C ASN A 489 2.78 6.27 -17.97
N ARG A 490 1.77 7.10 -18.25
CA ARG A 490 1.95 8.37 -18.99
C ARG A 490 2.51 9.49 -18.12
N TRP A 491 2.49 9.32 -16.81
CA TRP A 491 2.78 10.39 -15.85
C TRP A 491 4.23 10.39 -15.38
N SER A 492 4.82 9.21 -15.19
CA SER A 492 6.19 9.03 -14.69
C SER A 492 7.03 8.16 -15.63
N GLN A 493 8.32 8.47 -15.76
CA GLN A 493 9.30 7.64 -16.46
C GLN A 493 9.83 6.50 -15.59
N THR A 494 8.95 5.89 -14.79
CA THR A 494 9.31 4.82 -13.86
C THR A 494 8.36 3.65 -14.01
N SER A 495 8.90 2.46 -13.88
CA SER A 495 8.10 1.24 -13.83
C SER A 495 7.72 0.93 -12.39
N VAL A 496 6.44 0.72 -12.13
CA VAL A 496 5.90 0.38 -10.80
C VAL A 496 5.03 -0.87 -10.88
N THR A 497 4.83 -1.52 -9.75
CA THR A 497 3.81 -2.54 -9.56
C THR A 497 2.48 -1.81 -9.31
N ALA A 498 1.55 -1.89 -10.25
CA ALA A 498 0.20 -1.38 -10.06
C ALA A 498 -0.76 -2.53 -9.74
N VAL A 499 -1.88 -2.19 -9.11
CA VAL A 499 -2.94 -3.13 -8.74
C VAL A 499 -4.26 -2.59 -9.30
N HIS A 500 -5.01 -3.43 -10.02
CA HIS A 500 -6.29 -3.07 -10.61
C HIS A 500 -7.38 -4.03 -10.15
N LEU A 501 -8.47 -3.53 -9.56
CA LEU A 501 -9.60 -4.36 -9.18
C LEU A 501 -10.44 -4.75 -10.40
N VAL A 502 -10.61 -6.05 -10.56
CA VAL A 502 -11.62 -6.71 -11.39
C VAL A 502 -12.74 -7.19 -10.47
N ARG A 503 -13.94 -6.62 -10.62
CA ARG A 503 -15.13 -7.10 -9.90
C ARG A 503 -15.59 -8.40 -10.56
N VAL A 504 -15.48 -9.51 -9.85
CA VAL A 504 -15.92 -10.82 -10.32
C VAL A 504 -17.24 -11.16 -9.64
N MET A 505 -18.31 -11.27 -10.42
CA MET A 505 -19.61 -11.72 -9.95
C MET A 505 -19.74 -13.21 -10.18
N GLN A 506 -19.90 -14.00 -9.12
CA GLN A 506 -20.23 -15.40 -9.27
C GLN A 506 -21.68 -15.53 -9.73
N LEU A 507 -21.90 -16.26 -10.82
CA LEU A 507 -23.22 -16.52 -11.36
C LEU A 507 -23.84 -17.70 -10.60
N ALA A 508 -25.15 -17.63 -10.36
CA ALA A 508 -25.87 -18.77 -9.81
C ALA A 508 -25.71 -19.98 -10.74
N PRO A 509 -25.57 -21.21 -10.20
CA PRO A 509 -25.60 -22.41 -11.02
C PRO A 509 -26.93 -22.43 -11.77
N THR A 510 -26.87 -22.39 -13.09
CA THR A 510 -28.05 -22.57 -13.94
C THR A 510 -28.21 -24.07 -14.15
N ASN A 511 -29.40 -24.62 -13.93
CA ASN A 511 -29.74 -26.01 -14.29
C ASN A 511 -29.64 -26.29 -15.80
N GLU A 512 -29.29 -25.29 -16.60
CA GLU A 512 -28.96 -25.44 -18.01
C GLU A 512 -27.70 -26.32 -18.16
N THR A 513 -27.95 -27.56 -18.59
CA THR A 513 -26.97 -28.58 -18.91
C THR A 513 -25.96 -28.04 -19.93
N GLY A 514 -24.78 -27.62 -19.48
CA GLY A 514 -23.69 -27.19 -20.36
C GLY A 514 -22.82 -26.06 -19.82
N ARG A 515 -23.25 -25.33 -18.78
CA ARG A 515 -22.39 -24.32 -18.16
C ARG A 515 -21.37 -25.00 -17.24
N SER A 516 -20.09 -24.80 -17.49
CA SER A 516 -19.03 -25.28 -16.59
C SER A 516 -19.11 -24.52 -15.26
N ASP A 517 -19.10 -25.24 -14.15
CA ASP A 517 -19.00 -24.70 -12.78
C ASP A 517 -17.68 -23.92 -12.51
N ASP A 518 -16.79 -23.87 -13.51
CA ASP A 518 -15.50 -23.23 -13.43
C ASP A 518 -15.62 -21.73 -13.78
N CYS A 519 -15.36 -20.85 -12.83
CA CYS A 519 -15.11 -19.43 -13.04
C CYS A 519 -13.73 -19.22 -13.68
N ARG A 520 -13.73 -18.69 -14.91
CA ARG A 520 -12.52 -18.45 -15.69
C ARG A 520 -12.34 -16.95 -15.94
N LEU A 521 -11.10 -16.49 -15.89
CA LEU A 521 -10.70 -15.14 -16.27
C LEU A 521 -9.83 -15.21 -17.52
N THR A 522 -10.19 -14.48 -18.56
CA THR A 522 -9.38 -14.33 -19.77
C THR A 522 -8.82 -12.91 -19.84
N LEU A 523 -7.51 -12.83 -20.04
CA LEU A 523 -6.77 -11.62 -20.33
C LEU A 523 -6.33 -11.67 -21.80
N GLU A 524 -6.70 -10.66 -22.58
CA GLU A 524 -6.30 -10.54 -23.98
C GLU A 524 -5.54 -9.25 -24.24
N VAL A 525 -4.33 -9.33 -24.79
CA VAL A 525 -3.57 -8.14 -25.19
C VAL A 525 -4.25 -7.51 -26.40
N LEU A 526 -4.70 -6.27 -26.26
CA LEU A 526 -5.47 -5.56 -27.27
C LEU A 526 -4.57 -4.96 -28.36
N GLN A 527 -5.13 -4.83 -29.56
CA GLN A 527 -4.50 -4.10 -30.67
C GLN A 527 -4.33 -2.61 -30.36
N GLY A 528 -5.29 -1.99 -29.66
CA GLY A 528 -5.19 -0.60 -29.24
C GLY A 528 -4.25 -0.45 -28.03
N THR A 529 -3.21 0.36 -28.16
CA THR A 529 -2.28 0.69 -27.08
C THR A 529 -2.13 2.20 -26.93
N SER A 530 -1.75 2.66 -25.74
CA SER A 530 -1.44 4.07 -25.51
C SER A 530 0.05 4.41 -25.52
N SER A 531 0.93 3.42 -25.62
CA SER A 531 2.39 3.61 -25.64
C SER A 531 3.04 3.33 -27.00
N GLY A 532 2.27 2.80 -27.96
CA GLY A 532 2.78 2.26 -29.22
C GLY A 532 3.33 0.83 -29.12
N GLY A 533 3.48 0.24 -27.92
CA GLY A 533 3.85 -1.17 -27.74
C GLY A 533 2.74 -2.01 -27.08
N HIS A 534 2.90 -3.33 -27.10
CA HIS A 534 1.89 -4.29 -26.61
C HIS A 534 2.36 -5.13 -25.43
N LYS A 535 3.42 -4.71 -24.73
CA LYS A 535 3.92 -5.45 -23.57
C LYS A 535 2.92 -5.40 -22.43
N PHE A 536 2.46 -6.54 -21.95
CA PHE A 536 1.71 -6.64 -20.69
C PHE A 536 2.37 -7.69 -19.80
N LYS A 537 2.57 -7.37 -18.52
CA LYS A 537 3.15 -8.28 -17.55
C LYS A 537 2.26 -8.41 -16.34
N LEU A 538 1.65 -9.59 -16.17
CA LEU A 538 0.91 -9.96 -14.97
C LEU A 538 1.89 -10.44 -13.90
N LEU A 539 1.94 -9.76 -12.76
CA LEU A 539 2.83 -10.06 -11.63
C LEU A 539 2.17 -10.98 -10.59
N GLY A 540 0.84 -10.92 -10.47
CA GLY A 540 0.10 -11.84 -9.63
C GLY A 540 -1.40 -11.56 -9.57
N LEU A 541 -2.09 -12.47 -8.89
CA LEU A 541 -3.52 -12.40 -8.61
C LEU A 541 -3.71 -12.22 -7.11
N LEU A 542 -4.51 -11.24 -6.74
CA LEU A 542 -4.86 -10.95 -5.36
C LEU A 542 -6.35 -11.22 -5.19
N PHE A 543 -6.70 -12.04 -4.23
CA PHE A 543 -8.08 -12.38 -3.95
C PHE A 543 -8.45 -11.79 -2.60
N ALA A 544 -9.69 -11.33 -2.49
CA ALA A 544 -10.31 -11.06 -1.21
C ALA A 544 -11.81 -11.25 -1.30
N GLN A 545 -12.38 -11.76 -0.21
CA GLN A 545 -13.83 -11.75 -0.05
C GLN A 545 -14.27 -10.33 0.31
N LEU A 546 -15.11 -9.74 -0.55
CA LEU A 546 -15.75 -8.48 -0.24
C LEU A 546 -16.90 -8.79 0.72
N SER A 547 -16.79 -8.39 1.98
CA SER A 547 -17.94 -8.44 2.90
C SER A 547 -19.03 -7.47 2.42
N ASP A 548 -20.29 -7.86 2.60
CA ASP A 548 -21.47 -7.29 1.93
C ASP A 548 -21.49 -5.76 1.68
N GLU A 549 -21.81 -5.44 0.42
CA GLU A 549 -22.31 -4.20 -0.23
C GLU A 549 -21.69 -2.82 0.03
N LYS A 550 -20.83 -2.58 1.02
CA LYS A 550 -20.28 -1.22 1.28
C LYS A 550 -18.91 -0.94 0.70
N TRP A 551 -18.37 -1.81 -0.15
CA TRP A 551 -17.13 -1.50 -0.88
C TRP A 551 -17.42 -0.63 -2.12
N GLN A 552 -17.28 0.69 -1.95
CA GLN A 552 -17.19 1.64 -3.07
C GLN A 552 -15.72 1.93 -3.35
N PRO A 553 -15.24 1.87 -4.60
CA PRO A 553 -13.87 2.24 -4.91
C PRO A 553 -13.69 3.75 -4.77
N PRO A 554 -12.64 4.24 -4.08
CA PRO A 554 -12.04 5.51 -4.41
C PRO A 554 -11.00 5.28 -5.52
N GLY A 555 -11.11 5.98 -6.66
CA GLY A 555 -9.93 6.29 -7.48
C GLY A 555 -9.79 5.75 -8.91
N THR A 556 -10.83 5.25 -9.60
CA THR A 556 -10.75 5.09 -11.07
C THR A 556 -11.09 6.36 -11.87
N HIS A 557 -11.18 7.52 -11.22
CA HIS A 557 -11.15 8.80 -11.93
C HIS A 557 -9.70 9.25 -12.11
N VAL A 558 -9.25 9.22 -13.37
CA VAL A 558 -8.38 10.29 -13.90
C VAL A 558 -9.01 11.61 -13.42
N ASP A 559 -8.30 12.40 -12.63
CA ASP A 559 -8.79 13.74 -12.26
C ASP A 559 -8.85 14.60 -13.54
N PRO A 560 -10.04 14.97 -14.05
CA PRO A 560 -10.16 15.85 -15.20
C PRO A 560 -10.04 17.32 -14.80
N ARG A 561 -9.82 17.67 -13.52
CA ARG A 561 -9.67 19.08 -13.08
C ARG A 561 -8.29 19.67 -13.37
N LEU A 562 -7.42 18.94 -14.05
CA LEU A 562 -6.30 19.50 -14.82
C LEU A 562 -6.64 19.74 -16.31
N MET A 563 -7.89 19.56 -16.73
CA MET A 563 -8.42 20.06 -18.01
C MET A 563 -9.26 21.31 -17.78
N PHE A 564 -8.63 22.48 -17.82
CA PHE A 564 -9.17 23.72 -18.40
C PHE A 564 -8.02 24.72 -18.50
N ASP A 565 -7.39 24.77 -19.68
CA ASP A 565 -7.13 26.05 -20.36
C ASP A 565 -6.99 25.77 -21.86
N LEU A 566 -8.13 25.51 -22.49
CA LEU A 566 -8.36 25.81 -23.89
C LEU A 566 -9.55 26.76 -23.93
N LYS A 567 -9.25 28.05 -24.07
CA LYS A 567 -10.10 29.03 -24.75
C LYS A 567 -9.21 29.66 -25.83
N THR A 568 -9.36 29.15 -27.05
CA THR A 568 -10.11 29.75 -28.17
C THR A 568 -9.22 30.72 -28.95
N GLU A 569 -8.84 30.29 -30.16
CA GLU A 569 -8.56 31.19 -31.27
C GLU A 569 -9.80 32.06 -31.54
N GLU A 570 -9.58 33.37 -31.61
CA GLU A 570 -10.24 34.31 -32.52
C GLU A 570 -9.36 35.57 -32.52
N GLY A 571 -8.69 35.84 -33.65
CA GLY A 571 -7.81 37.00 -33.88
C GLY A 571 -6.39 36.62 -34.27
#